data_AF-A0A1V6CML7-F1
#
_entry.id   AF-A0A1V6CML7-F1
#
_cell.length_a   1.000
_cell.length_b   1.000
_cell.length_c   1.000
_cell.angle_alpha   90.00
_cell.angle_beta   90.00
_cell.angle_gamma   90.00
#
_symmetry.space_group_name_H-M   'P 1'
#
loop_
_entity.id
_entity.type
_entity.pdbx_description
1 polymer ?
#
loop_
_entity_poly.entity_id
_entity_poly.type
_entity_poly.pdbx_seq_one_letter_code
_entity_poly.pdbx_strand_id
1 'polypeptide(L)'
;MKIAVTSNSTSLDDVIEPRFGRCRYYLIVETDTLDFEAVENPSISLVGGAGIQSAKLMADKGVTHVLTGNCGPNAYQTLNAARINIVVGCSGVIREIIQQFKQGNLANTTQPNVPAHAGAGAPSGGDQYFSPAFSRGLGMGMGRGMGMGRGMGMGRGMGMGMGMGRGMGTDALFNQGSYPGPQVLNRGEGGVSTDEELDMLKQQAEALNQQIEQIKNQITELEKRRMGK
;
A
#
# COMPACT_ATOMS: atom_id res chain seq x y z
N MET A 1 11.26 15.33 25.39
CA MET A 1 10.62 15.25 24.03
C MET A 1 10.08 13.84 23.89
N LYS A 2 8.84 13.65 23.39
CA LYS A 2 8.24 12.32 23.23
C LYS A 2 8.54 11.71 21.86
N ILE A 3 9.11 10.51 21.87
CA ILE A 3 9.30 9.68 20.69
C ILE A 3 8.57 8.36 20.84
N ALA A 4 8.09 7.78 19.75
CA ALA A 4 7.54 6.44 19.72
C ALA A 4 8.42 5.51 18.90
N VAL A 5 8.71 4.34 19.43
CA VAL A 5 9.49 3.30 18.76
C VAL A 5 8.64 2.05 18.59
N THR A 6 8.63 1.47 17.39
CA THR A 6 7.88 0.25 17.09
C THR A 6 8.55 -0.98 17.71
N SER A 7 7.80 -1.82 18.42
CA SER A 7 8.35 -3.02 19.08
C SER A 7 7.40 -4.22 19.02
N ASN A 8 7.98 -5.41 19.12
CA ASN A 8 7.26 -6.67 19.34
C ASN A 8 7.10 -7.01 20.83
N SER A 9 7.78 -6.28 21.71
CA SER A 9 7.78 -6.47 23.16
C SER A 9 7.62 -5.14 23.90
N THR A 10 7.65 -5.21 25.23
CA THR A 10 7.62 -4.05 26.12
C THR A 10 9.02 -3.65 26.62
N SER A 11 10.10 -4.11 25.97
CA SER A 11 11.49 -3.86 26.38
C SER A 11 12.24 -2.97 25.39
N LEU A 12 13.11 -2.08 25.91
CA LEU A 12 14.04 -1.28 25.10
C LEU A 12 15.26 -2.09 24.61
N ASP A 13 15.50 -3.26 25.19
CA ASP A 13 16.64 -4.11 24.83
C ASP A 13 16.30 -5.12 23.72
N ASP A 14 15.05 -5.10 23.24
CA ASP A 14 14.61 -5.86 22.09
C ASP A 14 14.85 -5.14 20.76
N VAL A 15 14.69 -5.90 19.68
CA VAL A 15 14.84 -5.42 18.31
C VAL A 15 13.62 -4.64 17.88
N ILE A 16 13.85 -3.54 17.15
CA ILE A 16 12.78 -2.71 16.59
C ILE A 16 11.88 -3.51 15.63
N GLU A 17 10.58 -3.23 15.67
CA GLU A 17 9.62 -3.88 14.77
C GLU A 17 9.57 -3.17 13.40
N PRO A 18 9.66 -3.90 12.26
CA PRO A 18 9.77 -3.25 10.96
C PRO A 18 8.51 -2.60 10.39
N ARG A 19 7.31 -2.79 10.94
CA ARG A 19 6.02 -2.38 10.37
C ARG A 19 5.29 -1.43 11.31
N PHE A 20 5.39 -0.13 11.02
CA PHE A 20 4.72 0.89 11.83
C PHE A 20 3.25 0.59 12.15
N GLY A 21 2.40 0.38 11.14
CA GLY A 21 0.95 0.27 11.37
C GLY A 21 0.49 -1.03 12.03
N ARG A 22 1.35 -2.05 12.13
CA ARG A 22 1.01 -3.39 12.63
C ARG A 22 2.05 -3.93 13.62
N CYS A 23 2.88 -3.08 14.20
CA CYS A 23 3.69 -3.45 15.34
C CYS A 23 2.78 -3.84 16.50
N ARG A 24 3.29 -4.65 17.43
CA ARG A 24 2.51 -5.08 18.60
C ARG A 24 2.44 -3.99 19.66
N TYR A 25 3.56 -3.30 19.88
CA TYR A 25 3.66 -2.22 20.86
C TYR A 25 4.31 -0.98 20.26
N TYR A 26 3.95 0.18 20.80
CA TYR A 26 4.71 1.41 20.71
C TYR A 26 5.36 1.68 22.05
N LEU A 27 6.68 1.79 22.07
CA LEU A 27 7.41 2.26 23.24
C LEU A 27 7.48 3.79 23.15
N ILE A 28 6.72 4.47 24.00
CA ILE A 28 6.67 5.93 24.05
C ILE A 28 7.68 6.37 25.08
N VAL A 29 8.76 6.99 24.61
CA VAL A 29 9.95 7.33 25.41
C VAL A 29 10.07 8.84 25.53
N GLU A 30 10.31 9.32 26.75
CA GLU A 30 10.79 10.68 26.98
C GLU A 30 12.30 10.72 26.79
N THR A 31 12.78 11.45 25.78
CA THR A 31 14.22 11.48 25.43
C THR A 31 15.12 12.02 26.54
N ASP A 32 14.55 12.84 27.42
CA ASP A 32 15.30 13.61 28.41
C ASP A 32 15.62 12.75 29.62
N THR A 33 14.66 11.92 30.08
CA THR A 33 14.80 11.01 31.23
C THR A 33 15.02 9.55 30.84
N LEU A 34 14.69 9.16 29.60
CA LEU A 34 14.56 7.78 29.13
C LEU A 34 13.45 6.98 29.82
N ASP A 35 12.54 7.65 30.54
CA ASP A 35 11.31 7.02 31.01
C ASP A 35 10.46 6.62 29.80
N PHE A 36 9.81 5.47 29.89
CA PHE A 36 8.97 4.99 28.80
C PHE A 36 7.73 4.25 29.28
N GLU A 37 6.69 4.30 28.46
CA GLU A 37 5.52 3.42 28.57
C GLU A 37 5.42 2.53 27.34
N ALA A 38 5.01 1.27 27.53
CA ALA A 38 4.70 0.38 26.43
C ALA A 38 3.18 0.41 26.18
N VAL A 39 2.79 0.83 24.97
CA VAL A 39 1.39 0.94 24.55
C VAL A 39 1.10 -0.14 23.53
N GLU A 40 0.15 -1.04 23.83
CA GLU A 40 -0.30 -2.05 22.88
C GLU A 40 -1.03 -1.40 21.70
N ASN A 41 -0.77 -1.90 20.49
CA ASN A 41 -1.39 -1.38 19.28
C ASN A 41 -2.74 -2.05 19.01
N PRO A 42 -3.88 -1.36 19.22
CA PRO A 42 -5.21 -1.93 18.92
C PRO A 42 -5.43 -2.15 17.42
N SER A 43 -4.57 -1.58 16.57
CA SER A 43 -4.72 -1.60 15.11
C SER A 43 -4.07 -2.81 14.44
N ILE A 44 -3.35 -3.66 15.20
CA ILE A 44 -2.56 -4.76 14.65
C ILE A 44 -3.37 -5.74 13.79
N SER A 45 -4.63 -5.99 14.17
CA SER A 45 -5.54 -6.95 13.52
C SER A 45 -6.44 -6.32 12.45
N LEU A 46 -6.36 -5.00 12.23
CA LEU A 46 -7.23 -4.32 11.27
C LEU A 46 -6.93 -4.77 9.83
N VAL A 47 -7.99 -5.15 9.11
CA VAL A 47 -7.92 -5.55 7.69
C VAL A 47 -7.40 -4.39 6.83
N GLY A 48 -7.80 -3.15 7.16
CA GLY A 48 -7.37 -1.93 6.48
C GLY A 48 -7.28 -0.76 7.45
N GLY A 49 -6.52 0.27 7.06
CA GLY A 49 -6.41 1.50 7.85
C GLY A 49 -5.55 1.42 9.11
N ALA A 50 -4.85 0.29 9.34
CA ALA A 50 -4.03 0.09 10.54
C ALA A 50 -3.00 1.22 10.77
N GLY A 51 -2.33 1.66 9.70
CA GLY A 51 -1.39 2.78 9.76
C GLY A 51 -2.03 4.14 10.08
N ILE A 52 -3.27 4.38 9.65
CA ILE A 52 -4.00 5.64 9.92
C ILE A 52 -4.39 5.68 11.40
N GLN A 53 -4.96 4.60 11.92
CA GLN A 53 -5.35 4.51 13.33
C GLN A 53 -4.14 4.57 14.27
N SER A 54 -3.06 3.89 13.88
CA SER A 54 -1.78 3.96 14.59
C SER A 54 -1.21 5.38 14.63
N ALA A 55 -1.23 6.10 13.49
CA ALA A 55 -0.76 7.48 13.43
C ALA A 55 -1.61 8.42 14.29
N LYS A 56 -2.93 8.23 14.31
CA LYS A 56 -3.83 8.97 15.20
C LYS A 56 -3.50 8.71 16.67
N LEU A 57 -3.29 7.45 17.05
CA LEU A 57 -2.87 7.09 18.41
C LEU A 57 -1.58 7.82 18.83
N MET A 58 -0.60 7.92 17.92
CA MET A 58 0.65 8.65 18.20
C MET A 58 0.40 10.15 18.43
N ALA A 59 -0.48 10.76 17.62
CA ALA A 59 -0.89 12.15 17.80
C ALA A 59 -1.60 12.37 19.15
N ASP A 60 -2.53 11.49 19.51
CA ASP A 60 -3.27 11.55 20.78
C ASP A 60 -2.33 11.40 22.00
N LYS A 61 -1.24 10.63 21.85
CA LYS A 61 -0.19 10.49 22.86
C LYS A 61 0.80 11.66 22.93
N GLY A 62 0.68 12.64 22.03
CA GLY A 62 1.58 13.80 21.96
C GLY A 62 2.99 13.44 21.50
N VAL A 63 3.13 12.39 20.70
CA VAL A 63 4.41 11.97 20.13
C VAL A 63 4.86 12.97 19.08
N THR A 64 6.14 13.32 19.08
CA THR A 64 6.73 14.26 18.12
C THR A 64 7.53 13.56 17.03
N HIS A 65 8.08 12.38 17.31
CA HIS A 65 8.84 11.59 16.36
C HIS A 65 8.46 10.10 16.45
N VAL A 66 8.35 9.44 15.30
CA VAL A 66 8.16 7.99 15.20
C VAL A 66 9.41 7.37 14.58
N LEU A 67 9.97 6.36 15.25
CA LEU A 67 11.11 5.59 14.78
C LEU A 67 10.61 4.18 14.44
N THR A 68 10.78 3.76 13.20
CA THR A 68 10.27 2.48 12.68
C THR A 68 11.20 1.93 11.59
N GLY A 69 11.08 0.63 11.29
CA GLY A 69 11.71 0.09 10.08
C GLY A 69 11.02 0.63 8.82
N ASN A 70 9.71 0.46 8.71
CA ASN A 70 8.93 0.83 7.54
C ASN A 70 7.69 1.65 7.88
N CYS A 71 7.35 2.55 6.98
CA CYS A 71 6.16 3.40 7.00
C CYS A 71 5.56 3.47 5.59
N GLY A 72 4.30 3.01 5.45
CA GLY A 72 3.57 3.06 4.19
C GLY A 72 2.87 4.42 3.94
N PRO A 73 2.34 4.65 2.73
CA PRO A 73 1.84 5.97 2.31
C PRO A 73 0.76 6.56 3.22
N ASN A 74 -0.23 5.75 3.62
CA ASN A 74 -1.34 6.23 4.45
C ASN A 74 -0.89 6.63 5.86
N ALA A 75 0.03 5.86 6.45
CA ALA A 75 0.62 6.18 7.75
C ALA A 75 1.46 7.46 7.66
N TYR A 76 2.33 7.53 6.64
CA TYR A 76 3.18 8.69 6.40
C TYR A 76 2.36 9.98 6.26
N GLN A 77 1.31 9.97 5.43
CA GLN A 77 0.42 11.12 5.25
C GLN A 77 -0.25 11.55 6.54
N THR A 78 -0.74 10.59 7.33
CA THR A 78 -1.44 10.88 8.60
C THR A 78 -0.49 11.43 9.66
N LEU A 79 0.70 10.84 9.81
CA LEU A 79 1.74 11.31 10.73
C LEU A 79 2.21 12.71 10.36
N ASN A 80 2.47 12.96 9.07
CA ASN A 80 2.89 14.27 8.59
C ASN A 80 1.80 15.34 8.78
N ALA A 81 0.54 15.01 8.53
CA ALA A 81 -0.59 15.91 8.80
C ALA A 81 -0.71 16.27 10.30
N ALA A 82 -0.34 15.34 11.18
CA ALA A 82 -0.25 15.56 12.63
C ALA A 82 1.05 16.28 13.06
N ARG A 83 1.92 16.67 12.10
CA ARG A 83 3.23 17.28 12.35
C ARG A 83 4.16 16.40 13.19
N ILE A 84 4.04 15.08 13.01
CA ILE A 84 4.92 14.09 13.64
C ILE A 84 6.03 13.76 12.65
N ASN A 85 7.27 13.97 13.07
CA ASN A 85 8.44 13.60 12.29
C ASN A 85 8.60 12.08 12.25
N ILE A 86 9.17 11.56 11.17
CA ILE A 86 9.20 10.12 10.92
C ILE A 86 10.62 9.75 10.56
N VAL A 87 11.16 8.73 11.21
CA VAL A 87 12.44 8.11 10.90
C VAL A 87 12.15 6.67 10.47
N VAL A 88 12.59 6.33 9.26
CA VAL A 88 12.43 4.99 8.66
C VAL A 88 13.79 4.35 8.43
N GLY A 89 13.81 3.05 8.13
CA GLY A 89 15.04 2.29 7.93
C GLY A 89 15.76 1.95 9.24
N CYS A 90 15.12 2.16 10.39
CA CYS A 90 15.69 1.75 11.66
C CYS A 90 15.76 0.22 11.75
N SER A 91 16.90 -0.31 12.19
CA SER A 91 17.12 -1.73 12.42
C SER A 91 18.10 -1.92 13.57
N GLY A 92 17.98 -3.03 14.30
CA GLY A 92 18.78 -3.31 15.50
C GLY A 92 18.03 -3.06 16.81
N VAL A 93 18.80 -2.91 17.90
CA VAL A 93 18.27 -2.80 19.26
C VAL A 93 17.66 -1.42 19.50
N ILE A 94 16.48 -1.37 20.11
CA ILE A 94 15.73 -0.13 20.33
C ILE A 94 16.52 0.89 21.14
N ARG A 95 17.20 0.47 22.21
CA ARG A 95 18.04 1.34 23.04
C ARG A 95 19.12 2.05 22.23
N GLU A 96 19.78 1.33 21.32
CA GLU A 96 20.84 1.89 20.46
C GLU A 96 20.26 2.89 19.46
N ILE A 97 19.12 2.56 18.86
CA ILE A 97 18.40 3.45 17.93
C ILE A 97 18.01 4.77 18.63
N ILE A 98 17.52 4.72 19.86
CA ILE A 98 17.19 5.91 20.65
C ILE A 98 18.45 6.75 20.92
N GLN A 99 19.58 6.11 21.21
CA GLN A 99 20.85 6.82 21.40
C GLN A 99 21.32 7.50 20.10
N GLN A 100 21.25 6.82 18.96
CA GLN A 100 21.57 7.40 17.65
C GLN A 100 20.65 8.58 17.31
N PHE A 101 19.35 8.47 17.63
CA PHE A 101 18.40 9.56 17.47
C PHE A 101 18.80 10.78 18.32
N LYS A 102 19.12 10.58 19.60
CA LYS A 102 19.57 11.66 20.51
C LYS A 102 20.86 12.34 20.04
N GLN A 103 21.73 11.61 19.34
CA GLN A 103 22.96 12.14 18.77
C GLN A 103 22.74 12.90 17.44
N GLY A 104 21.53 12.87 16.88
CA GLY A 104 21.23 13.48 15.58
C GLY A 104 21.70 12.65 14.38
N ASN A 105 22.03 11.37 14.58
CA ASN A 105 22.55 10.49 13.53
C ASN A 105 21.45 9.88 12.65
N LEU A 106 20.18 10.07 13.02
CA LEU A 106 19.04 9.56 12.26
C LEU A 106 18.34 10.72 11.54
N ALA A 107 18.13 10.54 10.24
CA ALA A 107 17.47 11.53 9.40
C ALA A 107 15.95 11.31 9.36
N ASN A 108 15.21 12.42 9.42
CA ASN A 108 13.77 12.39 9.13
C ASN A 108 13.55 12.04 7.66
N THR A 109 12.54 11.21 7.40
CA THR A 109 12.10 10.93 6.03
C THR A 109 11.07 11.95 5.56
N THR A 110 11.13 12.28 4.27
CA THR A 110 10.16 13.12 3.55
C THR A 110 9.20 12.29 2.68
N GLN A 111 9.31 10.96 2.73
CA GLN A 111 8.48 10.04 1.95
C GLN A 111 8.32 8.66 2.63
N PRO A 112 7.26 7.89 2.31
CA PRO A 112 7.15 6.49 2.73
C PRO A 112 8.25 5.63 2.09
N ASN A 113 8.61 4.51 2.72
CA ASN A 113 9.66 3.60 2.24
C ASN A 113 9.15 2.21 1.79
N VAL A 114 7.83 1.99 1.83
CA VAL A 114 7.19 0.77 1.32
C VAL A 114 5.95 1.11 0.49
N PRO A 115 5.57 0.27 -0.49
CA PRO A 115 4.33 0.45 -1.26
C PRO A 115 3.07 0.44 -0.39
N ALA A 116 1.97 0.91 -0.96
CA ALA A 116 0.65 0.72 -0.36
C ALA A 116 0.39 -0.78 -0.12
N HIS A 117 -0.31 -1.09 0.97
CA HIS A 117 -0.71 -2.46 1.36
C HIS A 117 0.41 -3.43 1.76
N ALA A 118 1.69 -3.00 1.86
CA ALA A 118 2.80 -3.88 2.26
C ALA A 118 2.67 -4.53 3.66
N GLY A 119 1.75 -4.02 4.50
CA GLY A 119 1.43 -4.61 5.80
C GLY A 119 0.23 -5.57 5.81
N ALA A 120 -0.60 -5.58 4.76
CA ALA A 120 -1.74 -6.48 4.65
C ALA A 120 -1.21 -7.89 4.40
N GLY A 121 -1.36 -8.77 5.39
CA GLY A 121 -0.86 -10.14 5.32
C GLY A 121 -1.22 -10.78 3.99
N ALA A 122 -0.22 -11.29 3.28
CA ALA A 122 -0.46 -12.17 2.14
C ALA A 122 -1.32 -13.35 2.61
N PRO A 123 -2.28 -13.84 1.79
CA PRO A 123 -2.91 -15.11 2.09
C PRO A 123 -1.82 -16.19 2.06
N SER A 124 -1.44 -16.69 3.24
CA SER A 124 -0.68 -17.92 3.36
C SER A 124 -1.58 -19.08 2.93
N GLY A 125 -1.47 -19.43 1.65
CA GLY A 125 -2.06 -20.61 1.07
C GLY A 125 -1.10 -21.10 -0.01
N GLY A 126 -0.22 -22.02 0.40
CA GLY A 126 0.59 -22.77 -0.55
C GLY A 126 -0.29 -23.60 -1.48
N ASP A 127 0.36 -23.98 -2.57
CA ASP A 127 0.02 -25.06 -3.47
C ASP A 127 -0.90 -24.78 -4.67
N GLN A 128 -0.21 -24.91 -5.81
CA GLN A 128 -0.64 -25.54 -7.06
C GLN A 128 -1.20 -24.61 -8.14
N TYR A 129 -0.31 -24.32 -9.09
CA TYR A 129 -0.55 -24.45 -10.53
C TYR A 129 -1.95 -24.07 -11.00
N PHE A 130 -2.13 -22.85 -11.50
CA PHE A 130 -3.04 -22.64 -12.64
C PHE A 130 -2.75 -21.32 -13.35
N SER A 131 -2.08 -21.40 -14.49
CA SER A 131 -2.02 -20.33 -15.50
C SER A 131 -3.41 -20.12 -16.12
N PRO A 132 -3.87 -18.88 -16.39
CA PRO A 132 -5.16 -18.65 -17.01
C PRO A 132 -5.00 -18.57 -18.53
N ALA A 133 -5.06 -19.71 -19.22
CA ALA A 133 -5.45 -19.76 -20.63
C ALA A 133 -5.83 -21.20 -21.00
N PHE A 134 -7.05 -21.40 -21.50
CA PHE A 134 -7.68 -22.68 -21.88
C PHE A 134 -8.24 -23.55 -20.75
N SER A 135 -9.49 -23.24 -20.37
CA SER A 135 -10.60 -24.19 -20.23
C SER A 135 -11.86 -23.37 -19.92
N ARG A 136 -12.50 -22.76 -20.92
CA ARG A 136 -13.69 -23.35 -21.59
C ARG A 136 -14.32 -24.46 -20.74
N GLY A 137 -15.49 -24.13 -20.19
CA GLY A 137 -16.18 -24.94 -19.21
C GLY A 137 -16.53 -26.35 -19.67
N LEU A 138 -16.69 -27.21 -18.66
CA LEU A 138 -17.61 -28.35 -18.60
C LEU A 138 -17.44 -28.99 -17.21
N GLY A 139 -17.90 -28.28 -16.18
CA GLY A 139 -18.06 -28.85 -14.84
C GLY A 139 -19.41 -29.56 -14.71
N MET A 140 -19.60 -30.65 -15.45
CA MET A 140 -20.67 -31.61 -15.19
C MET A 140 -20.32 -32.33 -13.88
N GLY A 141 -20.82 -31.81 -12.76
CA GLY A 141 -20.75 -32.49 -11.47
C GLY A 141 -21.62 -33.74 -11.51
N MET A 142 -21.02 -34.88 -11.88
CA MET A 142 -21.63 -36.21 -11.83
C MET A 142 -21.62 -36.70 -10.38
N GLY A 143 -22.44 -36.07 -9.54
CA GLY A 143 -22.73 -36.52 -8.18
C GLY A 143 -23.56 -37.80 -8.22
N ARG A 144 -22.90 -38.94 -8.02
CA ARG A 144 -23.52 -40.27 -7.87
C ARG A 144 -24.18 -40.36 -6.49
N GLY A 145 -25.36 -39.76 -6.35
CA GLY A 145 -26.23 -39.86 -5.18
C GLY A 145 -27.60 -40.37 -5.58
N MET A 146 -27.76 -41.69 -5.69
CA MET A 146 -29.04 -42.33 -6.00
C MET A 146 -29.88 -42.43 -4.71
N GLY A 147 -30.50 -41.31 -4.33
CA GLY A 147 -31.51 -41.22 -3.28
C GLY A 147 -32.92 -41.29 -3.88
N MET A 148 -33.70 -42.27 -3.43
CA MET A 148 -35.09 -42.53 -3.78
C MET A 148 -35.99 -41.33 -3.42
N GLY A 149 -36.56 -40.66 -4.43
CA GLY A 149 -37.51 -39.55 -4.25
C GLY A 149 -38.62 -39.63 -5.29
N ARG A 150 -39.76 -40.17 -4.88
CA ARG A 150 -41.01 -40.36 -5.63
C ARG A 150 -41.67 -38.98 -5.82
N GLY A 151 -41.75 -38.47 -7.05
CA GLY A 151 -42.36 -37.16 -7.31
C GLY A 151 -42.74 -36.96 -8.78
N MET A 152 -43.99 -37.29 -9.10
CA MET A 152 -44.69 -37.01 -10.36
C MET A 152 -44.86 -35.49 -10.52
N GLY A 153 -44.35 -34.90 -11.60
CA GLY A 153 -44.48 -33.46 -11.88
C GLY A 153 -44.26 -33.14 -13.35
N MET A 154 -45.33 -33.30 -14.13
CA MET A 154 -45.42 -33.06 -15.57
C MET A 154 -45.51 -31.55 -15.82
N GLY A 155 -44.46 -30.91 -16.33
CA GLY A 155 -44.41 -29.47 -16.58
C GLY A 155 -43.67 -29.12 -17.88
N ARG A 156 -44.43 -29.09 -18.97
CA ARG A 156 -44.05 -28.53 -20.29
C ARG A 156 -43.63 -27.06 -20.16
N GLY A 157 -42.46 -26.71 -20.69
CA GLY A 157 -42.00 -25.32 -20.77
C GLY A 157 -40.93 -25.14 -21.83
N MET A 158 -41.32 -25.27 -23.09
CA MET A 158 -40.51 -24.98 -24.27
C MET A 158 -40.54 -23.47 -24.51
N GLY A 159 -39.41 -22.78 -24.39
CA GLY A 159 -39.32 -21.32 -24.54
C GLY A 159 -37.98 -20.90 -25.14
N MET A 160 -37.83 -21.11 -26.45
CA MET A 160 -36.84 -20.42 -27.27
C MET A 160 -37.26 -18.94 -27.38
N GLY A 161 -36.43 -18.03 -26.88
CA GLY A 161 -36.61 -16.59 -27.01
C GLY A 161 -35.31 -15.90 -27.36
N MET A 162 -34.98 -15.88 -28.65
CA MET A 162 -34.01 -14.94 -29.24
C MET A 162 -34.59 -13.52 -29.13
N GLY A 163 -33.94 -12.65 -28.35
CA GLY A 163 -34.30 -11.24 -28.20
C GLY A 163 -33.10 -10.35 -28.45
N MET A 164 -32.87 -10.03 -29.72
CA MET A 164 -31.85 -9.10 -30.20
C MET A 164 -32.40 -7.66 -30.00
N GLY A 165 -32.06 -7.04 -28.88
CA GLY A 165 -32.43 -5.66 -28.55
C GLY A 165 -31.27 -4.68 -28.74
N ARG A 166 -31.21 -4.06 -29.91
CA ARG A 166 -30.35 -2.92 -30.24
C ARG A 166 -30.90 -1.68 -29.52
N GLY A 167 -30.15 -1.13 -28.57
CA GLY A 167 -30.41 0.18 -27.94
C GLY A 167 -29.18 1.07 -28.11
N MET A 168 -29.38 2.22 -28.74
CA MET A 168 -28.38 3.12 -29.30
C MET A 168 -28.52 4.49 -28.64
N GLY A 169 -27.42 5.07 -28.16
CA GLY A 169 -27.31 6.44 -27.63
C GLY A 169 -27.62 6.53 -26.12
N THR A 170 -26.90 7.26 -25.28
CA THR A 170 -26.09 8.48 -25.52
C THR A 170 -25.11 8.65 -24.35
N ASP A 171 -23.81 8.47 -24.58
CA ASP A 171 -22.78 8.89 -23.63
C ASP A 171 -21.79 9.82 -24.33
N ALA A 172 -22.15 11.09 -24.32
CA ALA A 172 -21.22 12.18 -24.49
C ALA A 172 -21.56 13.20 -23.39
N LEU A 173 -20.78 13.20 -22.31
CA LEU A 173 -20.29 14.36 -21.55
C LEU A 173 -19.54 13.89 -20.30
N PHE A 174 -18.33 14.45 -20.08
CA PHE A 174 -17.37 14.23 -18.98
C PHE A 174 -16.50 12.96 -19.13
N ASN A 175 -15.27 12.94 -19.68
CA ASN A 175 -14.06 13.80 -19.50
C ASN A 175 -13.71 13.96 -18.01
N GLN A 176 -12.58 13.54 -17.45
CA GLN A 176 -11.22 13.33 -17.97
C GLN A 176 -10.37 12.63 -16.87
N GLY A 177 -9.41 11.76 -17.23
CA GLY A 177 -8.27 11.42 -16.35
C GLY A 177 -8.01 9.94 -15.99
N SER A 178 -7.88 9.05 -16.99
CA SER A 178 -7.31 7.70 -16.78
C SER A 178 -5.89 7.64 -17.33
N TYR A 179 -4.90 7.46 -16.45
CA TYR A 179 -3.56 7.02 -16.87
C TYR A 179 -3.59 5.51 -17.14
N PRO A 180 -3.18 5.04 -18.33
CA PRO A 180 -3.00 3.62 -18.58
C PRO A 180 -1.68 3.17 -17.94
N GLY A 181 -1.76 2.27 -16.96
CA GLY A 181 -0.59 1.52 -16.50
C GLY A 181 -0.05 0.63 -17.63
N PRO A 182 1.28 0.37 -17.69
CA PRO A 182 1.84 -0.49 -18.72
C PRO A 182 1.28 -1.90 -18.60
N GLN A 183 0.72 -2.41 -19.70
CA GLN A 183 0.36 -3.81 -19.83
C GLN A 183 1.64 -4.62 -20.02
N VAL A 184 2.00 -5.42 -19.02
CA VAL A 184 3.10 -6.38 -19.16
C VAL A 184 2.59 -7.54 -20.00
N LEU A 185 2.92 -7.50 -21.30
CA LEU A 185 2.77 -8.65 -22.19
C LEU A 185 3.75 -9.72 -21.73
N ASN A 186 3.22 -10.81 -21.19
CA ASN A 186 3.99 -12.02 -20.91
C ASN A 186 4.35 -12.68 -22.25
N ARG A 187 5.59 -12.48 -22.72
CA ARG A 187 6.19 -13.21 -23.84
C ARG A 187 7.53 -13.75 -23.37
N GLY A 188 7.68 -15.07 -23.53
CA GLY A 188 8.74 -15.87 -22.92
C GLY A 188 10.17 -15.55 -23.37
N GLU A 189 11.08 -16.10 -22.57
CA GLU A 189 12.47 -16.46 -22.88
C GLU A 189 13.20 -15.55 -23.88
N GLY A 190 13.79 -14.51 -23.31
CA GLY A 190 14.77 -13.63 -23.94
C GLY A 190 15.06 -12.51 -22.95
N GLY A 191 16.06 -12.70 -22.08
CA GLY A 191 16.48 -11.67 -21.15
C GLY A 191 16.87 -10.43 -21.94
N VAL A 192 16.14 -9.33 -21.73
CA VAL A 192 16.51 -8.01 -22.22
C VAL A 192 17.94 -7.78 -21.77
N SER A 193 18.85 -7.49 -22.71
CA SER A 193 20.24 -7.28 -22.33
C SER A 193 20.32 -6.07 -21.41
N THR A 194 21.26 -6.08 -20.45
CA THR A 194 21.47 -4.96 -19.52
C THR A 194 21.64 -3.61 -20.24
N ASP A 195 22.09 -3.64 -21.50
CA ASP A 195 22.24 -2.45 -22.34
C ASP A 195 20.89 -1.92 -22.86
N GLU A 196 19.97 -2.81 -23.24
CA GLU A 196 18.61 -2.43 -23.65
C GLU A 196 17.79 -1.92 -22.45
N GLU A 197 17.98 -2.50 -21.26
CA GLU A 197 17.35 -2.01 -20.04
C GLU A 197 17.89 -0.62 -19.65
N LEU A 198 19.19 -0.38 -19.80
CA LEU A 198 19.81 0.94 -19.60
C LEU A 198 19.24 2.01 -20.53
N ASP A 199 19.06 1.68 -21.81
CA ASP A 199 18.53 2.64 -22.78
C ASP A 199 17.05 2.93 -22.57
N MET A 200 16.24 1.95 -22.16
CA MET A 200 14.86 2.18 -21.75
C MET A 200 14.78 3.09 -20.52
N LEU A 201 15.62 2.87 -19.51
CA LEU A 201 15.66 3.71 -18.31
C LEU A 201 16.11 5.14 -18.61
N LYS A 202 17.08 5.33 -19.53
CA LYS A 202 17.49 6.66 -20.00
C LYS A 202 16.36 7.38 -20.72
N GLN A 203 15.65 6.71 -21.62
CA GLN A 203 14.50 7.28 -22.32
C GLN A 203 13.37 7.65 -21.33
N GLN A 204 13.14 6.81 -20.32
CA GLN A 204 12.17 7.11 -19.27
C GLN A 204 12.57 8.34 -18.45
N ALA A 205 13.85 8.47 -18.08
CA ALA A 205 14.36 9.63 -17.36
C ALA A 205 14.24 10.92 -18.19
N GLU A 206 14.51 10.85 -19.50
CA GLU A 206 14.38 12.00 -20.41
C GLU A 206 12.92 12.47 -20.55
N ALA A 207 11.98 11.53 -20.68
CA ALA A 207 10.55 11.84 -20.72
C ALA A 207 10.07 12.51 -19.42
N LEU A 208 10.55 12.04 -18.26
CA LEU A 208 10.24 12.67 -16.97
C LEU A 208 10.84 14.08 -16.86
N ASN A 209 12.05 14.29 -17.35
CA ASN A 209 12.67 15.62 -17.38
C ASN A 209 11.86 16.61 -18.24
N GLN A 210 11.34 16.17 -19.38
CA GLN A 210 10.45 17.01 -20.20
C GLN A 210 9.17 17.38 -19.45
N GLN A 211 8.57 16.45 -18.70
CA GLN A 211 7.40 16.74 -17.87
C GLN A 211 7.71 17.73 -16.75
N ILE A 212 8.86 17.59 -16.09
CA ILE A 212 9.32 18.53 -15.06
C ILE A 212 9.42 19.94 -15.63
N GLU A 213 10.01 20.10 -16.82
CA GLU A 213 10.14 21.41 -17.46
C GLU A 213 8.78 22.01 -17.87
N GLN A 214 7.84 21.19 -18.34
CA GLN A 214 6.47 21.65 -18.60
C GLN A 214 5.79 22.16 -17.34
N ILE A 215 5.92 21.44 -16.22
CA ILE A 215 5.34 21.84 -14.93
C ILE A 215 5.98 23.13 -14.43
N LYS A 216 7.31 23.29 -14.52
CA LYS A 216 8.00 24.53 -14.15
C LYS A 216 7.50 25.73 -14.95
N ASN A 217 7.29 25.55 -16.25
CA ASN A 217 6.75 26.61 -17.11
C ASN A 217 5.33 26.99 -16.69
N GLN A 218 4.47 26.01 -16.39
CA GLN A 218 3.12 26.28 -15.88
C GLN A 218 3.12 27.02 -14.54
N ILE A 219 4.02 26.63 -13.61
CA ILE A 219 4.19 27.34 -12.33
C ILE A 219 4.55 28.81 -12.60
N THR A 220 5.53 29.05 -13.46
CA THR A 220 6.00 30.40 -13.79
C THR A 220 4.88 31.25 -14.42
N GLU A 221 4.07 30.68 -15.31
CA GLU A 221 2.92 31.36 -15.91
C GLU A 221 1.84 31.70 -14.87
N LEU A 222 1.56 30.78 -13.95
CA LEU A 222 0.60 31.00 -12.87
C LEU A 222 1.08 32.06 -11.88
N GLU A 223 2.37 32.09 -11.56
CA GLU A 223 2.99 33.14 -10.73
C GLU A 223 2.89 34.51 -11.39
N LYS A 224 3.19 34.61 -12.69
CA LYS A 224 3.00 35.85 -13.46
C LYS A 224 1.54 36.32 -13.48
N ARG A 225 0.58 35.39 -13.67
CA ARG A 225 -0.86 35.70 -13.59
C ARG A 225 -1.30 36.16 -12.19
N ARG A 226 -0.66 35.66 -11.14
CA ARG A 226 -0.93 36.06 -9.75
C ARG A 226 -0.35 37.42 -9.40
N MET A 227 0.81 37.77 -9.96
CA MET A 227 1.47 39.08 -9.74
C MET A 227 0.90 40.22 -10.61
N GLY A 228 0.17 39.90 -11.68
CA GLY A 228 -0.48 40.88 -12.57
C GLY A 228 -1.92 41.26 -12.18
N LYS A 229 -2.39 40.88 -10.98
CA LYS A 229 -3.66 41.30 -10.36
C LYS A 229 -3.36 42.05 -9.06
#